data_AF-A0A3V2NW75-F1
#
_entry.id   AF-A0A3V2NW75-F1
#
_cell.length_a   1.000
_cell.length_b   1.000
_cell.length_c   1.000
_cell.angle_alpha   90.00
_cell.angle_beta   90.00
_cell.angle_gamma   90.00
#
_symmetry.space_group_name_H-M   'P 1'
#
loop_
_entity.id
_entity.type
_entity.pdbx_description
1 polymer ?
#
loop_
_entity_poly.entity_id
_entity_poly.type
_entity_poly.pdbx_seq_one_letter_code
_entity_poly.pdbx_strand_id
1 'polypeptide(L)' 'MRDERFNVLKQEFDGAPEDTEDALLCVANLVKAACFLLETAEHSGAGGDILNIASDYAEYVAAARYRRKFHEGMSHE' A
#
# COMPACT_ATOMS: atom_id res chain seq x y z
N MET A 1 -6.50 -11.94 -3.22
CA MET A 1 -7.07 -11.08 -2.16
C MET A 1 -8.59 -11.21 -2.23
N ARG A 2 -9.29 -11.29 -1.08
CA ARG A 2 -10.78 -11.28 -1.04
C ARG A 2 -11.30 -9.89 -1.38
N ASP A 3 -12.43 -9.78 -2.08
CA ASP A 3 -13.01 -8.49 -2.50
C ASP A 3 -13.31 -7.55 -1.33
N GLU A 4 -13.77 -8.09 -0.20
CA GLU A 4 -14.03 -7.30 1.01
C GLU A 4 -12.78 -6.60 1.55
N ARG A 5 -11.64 -7.31 1.63
CA ARG A 5 -10.35 -6.73 2.05
C ARG A 5 -9.91 -5.64 1.07
N PHE A 6 -10.07 -5.89 -0.22
CA PHE A 6 -9.75 -4.87 -1.23
C PHE A 6 -10.59 -3.61 -1.07
N ASN A 7 -11.90 -3.75 -0.81
CA ASN A 7 -12.78 -2.59 -0.65
C ASN A 7 -12.45 -1.78 0.60
N VAL A 8 -12.08 -2.44 1.70
CA VAL A 8 -11.58 -1.76 2.91
C VAL A 8 -10.31 -0.97 2.59
N LEU A 9 -9.31 -1.61 1.96
CA LEU A 9 -8.06 -0.94 1.60
C LEU A 9 -8.27 0.20 0.59
N LYS A 10 -9.19 0.02 -0.37
CA LYS A 10 -9.54 1.05 -1.34
C LYS A 10 -10.14 2.29 -0.65
N GLN A 11 -10.96 2.09 0.37
CA GLN A 11 -11.51 3.20 1.16
C GLN A 11 -10.43 3.86 2.03
N GLU A 12 -9.54 3.06 2.61
CA GLU A 12 -8.44 3.52 3.46
C GLU A 12 -7.42 4.37 2.69
N PHE A 13 -7.13 3.99 1.44
CA PHE A 13 -6.15 4.66 0.57
C PHE A 13 -6.80 5.50 -0.54
N ASP A 14 -8.04 5.96 -0.33
CA ASP A 14 -8.71 6.83 -1.29
C ASP A 14 -7.90 8.11 -1.54
N GLY A 15 -7.61 8.41 -2.80
CA GLY A 15 -6.76 9.53 -3.22
C GLY A 15 -5.25 9.27 -3.14
N ALA A 16 -4.80 8.11 -2.68
CA ALA A 16 -3.38 7.74 -2.72
C ALA A 16 -2.93 7.32 -4.14
N PRO A 17 -1.66 7.52 -4.52
CA PRO A 17 -1.14 7.10 -5.82
C PRO A 17 -1.28 5.58 -6.07
N GLU A 18 -2.06 5.20 -7.08
CA GLU A 18 -2.15 3.80 -7.51
C GLU A 18 -1.15 3.43 -8.61
N ASP A 19 -0.43 4.42 -9.16
CA ASP A 19 0.66 4.13 -10.06
C ASP A 19 1.76 3.37 -9.33
N THR A 20 2.30 2.34 -9.98
CA THR A 20 3.22 1.41 -9.32
C THR A 20 4.53 2.08 -8.95
N GLU A 21 5.03 3.02 -9.76
CA GLU A 21 6.29 3.72 -9.53
C GLU A 21 6.16 4.71 -8.35
N ASP A 22 5.11 5.53 -8.38
CA ASP A 22 4.82 6.48 -7.30
C ASP A 22 4.54 5.78 -5.97
N ALA A 23 3.74 4.69 -6.00
CA ALA A 23 3.44 3.89 -4.83
C ALA A 23 4.69 3.23 -4.22
N LEU A 24 5.59 2.71 -5.06
CA LEU A 24 6.86 2.11 -4.61
C LEU A 24 7.72 3.14 -3.86
N LEU A 25 7.78 4.37 -4.36
CA LEU A 25 8.50 5.45 -3.69
C LEU A 25 7.86 5.79 -2.33
N CYS A 26 6.54 5.87 -2.26
CA CYS A 26 5.80 6.09 -1.00
C CYS A 26 6.07 4.97 0.02
N VAL A 27 5.97 3.69 -0.37
CA VAL A 27 6.27 2.54 0.49
C VAL A 27 7.72 2.60 0.99
N ALA A 28 8.69 2.89 0.11
CA ALA A 28 10.09 3.01 0.51
C ALA A 28 10.31 4.13 1.54
N ASN A 29 9.61 5.26 1.42
CA ASN A 29 9.68 6.36 2.37
C ASN A 29 9.03 6.00 3.71
N LEU A 30 7.89 5.31 3.71
CA LEU A 30 7.24 4.82 4.93
C LEU A 30 8.13 3.82 5.67
N VAL A 31 8.76 2.88 4.96
CA VAL A 31 9.70 1.92 5.57
C VAL A 31 10.89 2.64 6.21
N LYS A 32 11.48 3.62 5.52
CA LYS A 32 12.59 4.42 6.10
C LYS A 32 12.16 5.17 7.36
N ALA A 33 11.00 5.82 7.32
CA ALA A 33 10.45 6.54 8.47
C ALA A 33 10.17 5.59 9.64
N ALA A 34 9.60 4.42 9.37
CA ALA A 34 9.37 3.40 10.37
C ALA A 34 10.66 2.90 11.02
N CYS A 35 11.69 2.56 10.22
CA CYS A 35 12.99 2.14 10.76
C CYS A 35 13.60 3.20 11.68
N PHE A 36 13.55 4.47 11.27
CA PHE A 36 14.03 5.58 12.10
C PHE A 36 13.31 5.66 13.46
N LEU A 37 11.98 5.50 13.46
CA LEU A 37 11.18 5.55 14.69
C LEU A 37 11.34 4.29 15.56
N LEU A 38 11.53 3.12 14.96
CA LEU A 38 11.82 1.87 15.68
C LEU A 38 13.12 1.94 16.48
N GLU A 39 14.14 2.61 15.93
CA GLU A 39 15.40 2.85 16.62
C GLU A 39 15.31 3.93 17.72
N THR A 40 14.18 4.62 17.81
CA THR A 40 13.91 5.64 18.82
C THR A 40 13.01 5.07 19.92
N ALA A 41 13.56 4.89 21.14
CA ALA A 41 12.91 4.15 22.22
C ALA A 41 11.45 4.59 22.54
N GLU A 42 11.16 5.88 22.46
CA GLU A 42 9.84 6.46 22.73
C GLU A 42 8.85 6.37 21.55
N HIS A 43 9.32 5.97 20.37
CA HIS A 43 8.54 5.98 19.12
C HIS A 43 8.46 4.62 18.42
N SER A 44 8.93 3.55 19.08
CA SER A 44 8.90 2.20 18.51
C SER A 44 7.50 1.73 18.11
N GLY A 45 6.46 2.09 18.89
CA GLY A 45 5.06 1.83 18.53
C GLY A 45 4.65 2.50 17.21
N ALA A 46 4.92 3.80 17.07
CA ALA A 46 4.64 4.54 15.84
C ALA A 46 5.42 3.98 14.64
N GLY A 47 6.66 3.52 14.86
CA GLY A 47 7.42 2.81 13.83
C GLY A 47 6.72 1.53 13.35
N GLY A 48 6.16 0.74 14.28
CA GLY A 48 5.36 -0.45 13.95
C GLY A 48 4.09 -0.10 13.17
N ASP A 49 3.37 0.95 13.58
CA ASP A 49 2.16 1.40 12.90
C ASP A 49 2.43 1.82 11.45
N ILE A 50 3.53 2.55 11.22
CA ILE A 50 3.93 2.95 9.86
C ILE A 50 4.30 1.74 8.99
N LEU A 51 4.92 0.69 9.55
CA LEU A 51 5.17 -0.55 8.79
C LEU A 51 3.87 -1.25 8.39
N ASN A 52 2.88 -1.28 9.28
CA ASN A 52 1.57 -1.85 8.97
C ASN A 52 0.90 -1.07 7.82
N ILE A 53 0.94 0.27 7.87
CA ILE A 53 0.42 1.12 6.79
C ILE A 53 1.17 0.88 5.48
N ALA A 54 2.50 0.79 5.52
CA ALA A 54 3.30 0.51 4.33
C ALA A 54 2.96 -0.85 3.69
N SER A 55 2.74 -1.87 4.53
CA SER A 55 2.33 -3.21 4.11
C SER A 55 0.93 -3.18 3.48
N ASP A 56 -0.04 -2.57 4.13
CA ASP A 56 -1.43 -2.49 3.66
C ASP A 56 -1.52 -1.69 2.35
N TYR A 57 -0.72 -0.62 2.22
CA TYR A 57 -0.65 0.16 0.99
C TYR A 57 -0.02 -0.61 -0.17
N ALA A 58 1.05 -1.39 0.10
CA ALA A 58 1.63 -2.28 -0.91
C ALA A 58 0.64 -3.37 -1.34
N GLU A 59 -0.14 -3.92 -0.40
CA GLU A 59 -1.20 -4.90 -0.67
C GLU A 59 -2.25 -4.30 -1.61
N TYR A 60 -2.71 -3.08 -1.29
CA TYR A 60 -3.68 -2.33 -2.08
C TYR A 60 -3.21 -2.13 -3.52
N VAL A 61 -2.02 -1.57 -3.70
CA VAL A 61 -1.47 -1.23 -5.03
C VAL A 61 -1.27 -2.49 -5.88
N ALA A 62 -0.77 -3.57 -5.29
CA ALA A 62 -0.63 -4.85 -5.97
C ALA A 62 -1.98 -5.39 -6.47
N ALA A 63 -3.01 -5.32 -5.62
CA ALA A 63 -4.37 -5.75 -5.97
C ALA A 63 -5.02 -4.84 -7.03
N ALA A 64 -4.85 -3.52 -6.93
CA ALA A 64 -5.35 -2.55 -7.91
C ALA A 64 -4.71 -2.77 -9.29
N ARG A 65 -3.38 -3.01 -9.34
CA ARG A 65 -2.66 -3.34 -10.58
C ARG A 65 -3.13 -4.68 -11.16
N TYR A 66 -3.31 -5.70 -10.32
CA TYR A 66 -3.82 -7.00 -10.75
C TYR A 66 -5.19 -6.81 -11.43
N ARG A 67 -6.16 -6.19 -10.73
CA ARG A 67 -7.52 -5.96 -11.26
C ARG A 67 -7.54 -5.17 -12.58
N ARG A 68 -6.69 -4.15 -12.73
CA ARG A 68 -6.53 -3.41 -14.00
C ARG A 68 -6.10 -4.33 -15.15
N LYS A 69 -5.07 -5.16 -14.95
CA LYS A 69 -4.63 -6.13 -15.96
C LYS A 69 -5.72 -7.13 -16.35
N PHE A 70 -6.55 -7.57 -15.40
CA PHE A 70 -7.69 -8.45 -15.71
C PHE A 70 -8.73 -7.75 -16.59
N HIS A 71 -9.04 -6.49 -16.33
CA HIS A 71 -9.98 -5.73 -17.15
C HIS A 71 -9.42 -5.41 -18.55
N GLU A 72 -8.13 -5.09 -18.67
CA GLU A 72 -7.49 -4.84 -19.97
C GLU A 72 -7.52 -6.09 -20.86
N GLY A 73 -7.28 -7.27 -20.29
CA GLY A 73 -7.33 -8.56 -21.00
C GLY A 73 -8.72 -8.99 -21.50
N MET A 74 -9.80 -8.38 -21.01
CA MET A 74 -11.17 -8.64 -21.47
C MET A 74 -11.68 -7.63 -22.52
N SER A 75 -10.88 -6.61 -22.89
CA SER A 75 -11.30 -5.55 -23.81
C SER A 75 -10.95 -5.81 -25.29
N HIS A 76 -10.55 -7.03 -25.64
CA HIS A 76 -10.08 -7.40 -26.99
C HIS A 76 -11.01 -8.32 -27.79
N GLU A 77 -12.32 -8.34 -27.51
CA GLU A 77 -13.34 -8.97 -28.36
C GLU A 77 -14.21 -7.95 -29.09
#